data_AF-A0A355C1V4-F1
#
_entry.id   AF-A0A355C1V4-F1
#
_cell.length_a   1.000
_cell.length_b   1.000
_cell.length_c   1.000
_cell.angle_alpha   90.00
_cell.angle_beta   90.00
_cell.angle_gamma   90.00
#
_symmetry.space_group_name_H-M   'P 1'
#
loop_
_entity.id
_entity.type
_entity.pdbx_description
1 polymer ?
#
loop_
_entity_poly.entity_id
_entity_poly.type
_entity_poly.pdbx_seq_one_letter_code
_entity_poly.pdbx_strand_id
1 'polypeptide(L)'
;MFENLALKPTEAIPAILAIGGSVASVIAFLWNQNRAVNETMMARYDAVSRSYIEYQALCLQYPDAETSWYRSADPSSQSLNDETVVRCKILFDIFTSTLERAYLTYLTAPAKIRSSQWPGWDAFAKVYAQRDDYRHWWRENVFDFESAKWRDGVSQYDLRFERYMKLLLSQKSG
;
A
#
# COMPACT_ATOMS: atom_id res chain seq x y z
N MET A 1 -1.51 -26.68 57.46
CA MET A 1 -2.38 -27.85 57.18
C MET A 1 -2.79 -27.76 55.72
N PHE A 2 -1.86 -28.11 54.82
CA PHE A 2 -2.18 -28.22 53.39
C PHE A 2 -2.54 -29.68 53.16
N GLU A 3 -3.83 -29.95 53.23
CA GLU A 3 -4.39 -31.26 52.94
C GLU A 3 -4.13 -31.57 51.46
N ASN A 4 -3.43 -32.68 51.22
CA ASN A 4 -3.04 -33.14 49.89
C ASN A 4 -4.29 -33.24 49.00
N LEU A 5 -4.40 -32.34 48.02
CA LEU A 5 -5.38 -32.43 46.93
C LEU A 5 -4.95 -33.55 45.95
N ALA A 6 -4.86 -34.78 46.46
CA ALA A 6 -4.62 -35.95 45.62
C ALA A 6 -5.94 -36.31 44.92
N LEU A 7 -6.10 -35.84 43.68
CA LEU A 7 -7.23 -36.22 42.82
C LEU A 7 -7.31 -37.76 42.74
N LYS A 8 -8.50 -38.30 42.96
CA LYS A 8 -8.73 -39.74 42.78
C LYS A 8 -8.50 -40.09 41.30
N PRO A 9 -7.97 -41.29 40.98
CA PRO A 9 -7.66 -41.68 39.61
C PRO A 9 -8.84 -41.56 38.64
N THR A 10 -10.07 -41.77 39.14
CA THR A 10 -11.33 -41.66 38.39
C THR A 10 -11.71 -40.23 38.01
N GLU A 11 -11.23 -39.24 38.75
CA GLU A 11 -11.51 -37.80 38.54
C GLU A 11 -10.33 -37.09 37.84
N ALA A 12 -9.12 -37.64 37.97
CA ALA A 12 -7.91 -37.10 37.35
C ALA A 12 -7.95 -37.16 35.81
N ILE A 13 -8.40 -38.28 35.23
CA ILE A 13 -8.46 -38.48 33.78
C ILE A 13 -9.36 -37.45 33.07
N PRO A 14 -10.63 -37.25 33.45
CA PRO A 14 -11.48 -36.25 32.80
C PRO A 14 -11.00 -34.81 33.01
N ALA A 15 -10.40 -34.49 34.16
CA ALA A 15 -9.82 -33.17 34.40
C ALA A 15 -8.63 -32.88 33.46
N ILE A 16 -7.74 -33.86 33.26
CA ILE A 16 -6.61 -33.75 32.33
C ILE A 16 -7.10 -33.58 30.88
N LEU A 17 -8.13 -34.34 30.47
CA LEU A 17 -8.72 -34.22 29.14
C LEU A 17 -9.38 -32.85 28.92
N ALA A 18 -10.11 -32.34 29.91
CA ALA A 18 -10.75 -31.03 29.83
C ALA A 18 -9.72 -29.89 29.75
N ILE A 19 -8.67 -29.94 30.58
CA ILE A 19 -7.57 -28.97 30.56
C ILE A 19 -6.83 -29.06 29.22
N GLY A 20 -6.46 -30.26 28.78
CA GLY A 20 -5.78 -30.49 27.50
C GLY A 20 -6.60 -30.01 26.30
N GLY A 21 -7.90 -30.31 26.29
CA GLY A 21 -8.83 -29.85 25.24
C GLY A 21 -8.98 -28.33 25.21
N SER A 22 -9.01 -27.68 26.38
CA SER A 22 -9.07 -26.22 26.50
C SER A 22 -7.79 -25.57 25.96
N VAL A 23 -6.61 -26.10 26.33
CA VAL A 23 -5.32 -25.61 25.84
C VAL A 23 -5.21 -25.79 24.33
N ALA A 24 -5.56 -26.97 23.79
CA ALA A 24 -5.55 -27.23 22.36
C ALA A 24 -6.50 -26.29 21.60
N SER A 25 -7.65 -25.98 22.17
CA SER A 25 -8.63 -25.04 21.59
C SER A 25 -8.09 -23.61 21.56
N VAL A 26 -7.41 -23.16 22.62
CA VAL A 26 -6.74 -21.85 22.64
C VAL A 26 -5.63 -21.79 21.60
N ILE A 27 -4.80 -22.84 21.48
CA ILE A 27 -3.73 -22.90 20.47
C ILE A 27 -4.33 -22.85 19.06
N ALA A 28 -5.34 -23.66 18.78
CA ALA A 28 -6.02 -23.69 17.49
C ALA A 28 -6.67 -22.34 17.15
N PHE A 29 -7.28 -21.68 18.14
CA PHE A 29 -7.86 -20.35 17.99
C PHE A 29 -6.80 -19.31 17.62
N LEU A 30 -5.67 -19.27 18.34
CA LEU A 30 -4.57 -18.37 18.05
C LEU A 30 -3.96 -18.61 16.66
N TRP A 31 -3.83 -19.89 16.25
CA TRP A 31 -3.35 -20.25 14.93
C TRP A 31 -4.31 -19.78 13.83
N ASN A 32 -5.62 -20.04 13.99
CA ASN A 32 -6.63 -19.60 13.04
C ASN A 32 -6.71 -18.07 12.94
N GLN A 33 -6.58 -17.36 14.06
CA GLN A 33 -6.56 -15.89 14.07
C GLN A 33 -5.34 -15.36 13.30
N ASN A 34 -4.16 -15.93 13.52
CA ASN A 34 -2.95 -15.55 12.79
C ASN A 34 -3.07 -15.85 11.27
N ARG A 35 -3.68 -16.99 10.92
CA ARG A 35 -3.94 -17.35 9.52
C ARG A 35 -4.90 -16.36 8.85
N ALA A 36 -6.00 -16.01 9.49
CA ALA A 36 -6.97 -15.06 8.97
C ALA A 36 -6.37 -13.66 8.74
N VAL A 37 -5.47 -13.21 9.63
CA VAL A 37 -4.72 -11.96 9.45
C VAL A 37 -3.84 -12.04 8.19
N ASN A 38 -3.11 -13.15 8.00
CA ASN A 38 -2.26 -13.33 6.82
C ASN A 38 -3.06 -13.36 5.51
N GLU A 39 -4.17 -14.09 5.48
CA GLU A 39 -5.06 -14.16 4.30
C GLU A 39 -5.65 -12.79 3.96
N THR A 40 -6.10 -12.03 4.97
CA THR A 40 -6.60 -10.66 4.76
C THR A 40 -5.52 -9.74 4.19
N MET A 41 -4.28 -9.86 4.67
CA MET A 41 -3.16 -9.05 4.19
C MET A 41 -2.77 -9.42 2.75
N MET A 42 -2.77 -10.71 2.41
CA MET A 42 -2.55 -11.16 1.03
C MET A 42 -3.62 -10.61 0.09
N ALA A 43 -4.89 -10.65 0.50
CA ALA A 43 -5.98 -10.09 -0.31
C ALA A 43 -5.84 -8.57 -0.53
N ARG A 44 -5.38 -7.82 0.49
CA ARG A 44 -5.09 -6.38 0.35
C ARG A 44 -3.91 -6.13 -0.59
N TYR A 45 -2.87 -6.93 -0.49
CA TYR A 45 -1.72 -6.88 -1.40
C TYR A 45 -2.14 -7.14 -2.86
N ASP A 46 -2.94 -8.17 -3.09
CA ASP A 46 -3.45 -8.51 -4.42
C ASP A 46 -4.29 -7.38 -5.01
N ALA A 47 -5.07 -6.68 -4.17
CA ALA A 47 -5.83 -5.52 -4.62
C ALA A 47 -4.93 -4.36 -5.09
N VAL A 48 -3.85 -4.05 -4.35
CA VAL A 48 -2.86 -3.05 -4.77
C VAL A 48 -2.16 -3.48 -6.06
N SER A 49 -1.73 -4.74 -6.13
CA SER A 49 -1.08 -5.30 -7.33
C SER A 49 -2.00 -5.24 -8.55
N ARG A 50 -3.30 -5.52 -8.38
CA ARG A 50 -4.28 -5.45 -9.46
C ARG A 50 -4.44 -4.03 -9.99
N SER A 51 -4.57 -3.02 -9.11
CA SER A 51 -4.65 -1.62 -9.54
C SER A 51 -3.41 -1.17 -10.34
N TYR A 52 -2.24 -1.70 -10.00
CA TYR A 52 -1.03 -1.44 -10.79
C TYR A 52 -1.01 -2.12 -12.15
N ILE A 53 -1.48 -3.37 -12.24
CA ILE A 53 -1.65 -4.06 -13.52
C ILE A 53 -2.65 -3.31 -14.41
N GLU A 54 -3.74 -2.80 -13.84
CA GLU A 54 -4.72 -1.97 -14.55
C GLU A 54 -4.07 -0.67 -15.08
N TYR A 55 -3.27 0.01 -14.25
CA TYR A 55 -2.48 1.16 -14.69
C TYR A 55 -1.55 0.82 -15.86
N GLN A 56 -0.81 -0.30 -15.78
CA GLN A 56 0.06 -0.74 -16.87
C GLN A 56 -0.73 -1.07 -18.15
N ALA A 57 -1.90 -1.71 -18.02
CA ALA A 57 -2.78 -2.00 -19.15
C ALA A 57 -3.29 -0.71 -19.82
N LEU A 58 -3.56 0.34 -19.05
CA LEU A 58 -3.91 1.66 -19.60
C LEU A 58 -2.71 2.32 -20.29
N CYS A 59 -1.51 2.19 -19.74
CA CYS A 59 -0.29 2.68 -20.41
C CYS A 59 -0.03 1.98 -21.75
N LEU A 60 -0.40 0.70 -21.88
CA LEU A 60 -0.32 -0.02 -23.15
C LEU A 60 -1.37 0.47 -24.16
N GLN A 61 -2.54 0.90 -23.69
CA GLN A 61 -3.59 1.44 -24.55
C GLN A 61 -3.30 2.89 -25.01
N TYR A 62 -2.63 3.66 -24.17
CA TYR A 62 -2.27 5.07 -24.41
C TYR A 62 -0.75 5.28 -24.30
N PRO A 63 0.04 4.67 -25.21
CA PRO A 63 1.50 4.75 -25.15
C PRO A 63 2.03 6.17 -25.39
N ASP A 64 1.25 7.02 -26.07
CA ASP A 64 1.55 8.43 -26.35
C ASP A 64 1.63 9.30 -25.08
N ALA A 65 0.99 8.89 -23.99
CA ALA A 65 1.05 9.65 -22.74
C ALA A 65 2.40 9.48 -22.00
N GLU A 66 3.20 8.48 -22.35
CA GLU A 66 4.53 8.20 -21.82
C GLU A 66 4.65 8.25 -20.28
N THR A 67 3.58 7.89 -19.56
CA THR A 67 3.60 7.92 -18.08
C THR A 67 4.26 6.68 -17.50
N SER A 68 4.31 5.57 -18.25
CA SER A 68 4.86 4.30 -17.78
C SER A 68 6.34 4.38 -17.41
N TRP A 69 6.82 3.34 -16.72
CA TRP A 69 8.25 3.17 -16.42
C TRP A 69 9.10 3.00 -17.70
N TYR A 70 8.55 2.40 -18.76
CA TYR A 70 9.28 2.00 -19.97
C TYR A 70 9.25 3.09 -21.05
N ARG A 71 9.69 4.31 -20.71
CA ARG A 71 9.69 5.43 -21.65
C ARG A 71 10.55 5.19 -22.90
N SER A 72 10.13 5.80 -24.00
CA SER A 72 10.98 5.94 -25.19
C SER A 72 12.16 6.85 -24.88
N ALA A 73 13.32 6.57 -25.48
CA ALA A 73 14.55 7.35 -25.26
C ALA A 73 14.53 8.74 -25.93
N ASP A 74 13.54 9.02 -26.79
CA ASP A 74 13.43 10.28 -27.53
C ASP A 74 12.13 11.06 -27.18
N PRO A 75 12.12 11.78 -26.05
CA PRO A 75 11.01 12.64 -25.64
C PRO A 75 10.85 13.88 -26.53
N SER A 76 11.75 14.15 -27.48
CA SER A 76 11.73 15.35 -28.31
C SER A 76 10.83 15.25 -29.54
N SER A 77 10.34 14.04 -29.86
CA SER A 77 9.59 13.77 -31.09
C SER A 77 8.07 13.88 -30.98
N GLN A 78 7.51 13.98 -29.76
CA GLN A 78 6.06 14.06 -29.56
C GLN A 78 5.62 15.47 -29.18
N SER A 79 4.98 16.18 -30.12
CA SER A 79 4.12 17.29 -29.75
C SER A 79 2.89 16.74 -29.02
N LEU A 80 2.85 16.90 -27.70
CA LEU A 80 1.67 16.53 -26.91
C LEU A 80 0.50 17.41 -27.36
N ASN A 81 -0.50 16.79 -27.99
CA ASN A 81 -1.78 17.48 -28.21
C ASN A 81 -2.54 17.60 -26.88
N ASP A 82 -3.55 18.48 -26.81
CA ASP A 82 -4.31 18.72 -25.58
C ASP A 82 -4.91 17.42 -25.00
N GLU A 83 -5.29 16.47 -25.86
CA GLU A 83 -5.86 15.18 -25.45
C GLU A 83 -4.82 14.28 -24.78
N THR A 84 -3.60 14.17 -25.32
CA THR A 84 -2.50 13.42 -24.74
C THR A 84 -2.07 14.02 -23.41
N VAL A 85 -2.09 15.35 -23.27
CA VAL A 85 -1.87 16.02 -21.98
C VAL A 85 -2.92 15.56 -20.96
N VAL A 86 -4.21 15.57 -21.32
CA VAL A 86 -5.27 15.11 -20.40
C VAL A 86 -5.08 13.64 -20.01
N ARG A 87 -4.78 12.75 -20.98
CA ARG A 87 -4.50 11.33 -20.69
C ARG A 87 -3.31 11.15 -19.75
N CYS A 88 -2.25 11.92 -19.94
CA CYS A 88 -1.07 11.91 -19.07
C CYS A 88 -1.43 12.29 -17.63
N LYS A 89 -2.21 13.37 -17.44
CA LYS A 89 -2.69 13.78 -16.11
C LYS A 89 -3.53 12.68 -15.44
N ILE A 90 -4.47 12.08 -16.16
CA ILE A 90 -5.32 10.99 -15.64
C ILE A 90 -4.48 9.75 -15.28
N LEU A 91 -3.52 9.37 -16.10
CA LEU A 91 -2.66 8.23 -15.81
C LEU A 91 -1.79 8.48 -14.57
N PHE A 92 -1.33 9.71 -14.34
CA PHE A 92 -0.65 10.05 -13.09
C PHE A 92 -1.60 10.05 -11.89
N ASP A 93 -2.85 10.48 -12.02
CA ASP A 93 -3.86 10.34 -10.97
C ASP A 93 -4.04 8.86 -10.58
N ILE A 94 -4.20 7.98 -11.56
CA ILE A 94 -4.38 6.53 -11.36
C ILE A 94 -3.15 5.91 -10.70
N PHE A 95 -1.95 6.22 -11.21
CA PHE A 95 -0.70 5.74 -10.65
C PHE A 95 -0.51 6.21 -9.20
N THR A 96 -0.75 7.49 -8.93
CA THR A 96 -0.60 8.07 -7.59
C THR A 96 -1.61 7.50 -6.61
N SER A 97 -2.85 7.28 -7.04
CA SER A 97 -3.87 6.57 -6.24
C SER A 97 -3.45 5.13 -5.91
N THR A 98 -2.74 4.47 -6.82
CA THR A 98 -2.17 3.14 -6.58
C THR A 98 -1.04 3.19 -5.56
N LEU A 99 -0.15 4.19 -5.64
CA LEU A 99 0.90 4.42 -4.65
C LEU A 99 0.35 4.74 -3.26
N GLU A 100 -0.70 5.55 -3.18
CA GLU A 100 -1.39 5.84 -1.93
C GLU A 100 -1.93 4.55 -1.29
N ARG A 101 -2.65 3.75 -2.09
CA ARG A 101 -3.23 2.49 -1.62
C ARG A 101 -2.15 1.52 -1.15
N ALA A 102 -1.01 1.47 -1.84
CA ALA A 102 0.17 0.75 -1.38
C ALA A 102 0.64 1.30 -0.02
N TYR A 103 0.91 2.60 0.08
CA TYR A 103 1.39 3.26 1.29
C TYR A 103 0.49 2.98 2.51
N LEU A 104 -0.82 3.13 2.37
CA LEU A 104 -1.80 2.87 3.44
C LEU A 104 -1.84 1.39 3.85
N THR A 105 -1.74 0.49 2.88
CA THR A 105 -1.66 -0.96 3.14
C THR A 105 -0.43 -1.27 3.99
N TYR A 106 0.74 -0.73 3.64
CA TYR A 106 1.98 -1.02 4.38
C TYR A 106 2.09 -0.32 5.72
N LEU A 107 1.48 0.86 5.88
CA LEU A 107 1.44 1.57 7.16
C LEU A 107 0.75 0.73 8.25
N THR A 108 -0.23 -0.09 7.86
CA THR A 108 -0.98 -0.98 8.77
C THR A 108 -0.51 -2.44 8.73
N ALA A 109 0.39 -2.80 7.82
CA ALA A 109 0.91 -4.16 7.70
C ALA A 109 1.87 -4.55 8.84
N PRO A 110 1.90 -5.83 9.25
CA PRO A 110 2.91 -6.37 10.16
C PRO A 110 4.34 -6.16 9.65
N ALA A 111 5.30 -6.02 10.57
CA ALA A 111 6.69 -5.69 10.26
C ALA A 111 7.32 -6.59 9.18
N LYS A 112 7.07 -7.90 9.24
CA LYS A 112 7.61 -8.88 8.27
C LYS A 112 7.14 -8.62 6.83
N ILE A 113 5.87 -8.27 6.65
CA ILE A 113 5.28 -7.98 5.33
C ILE A 113 5.78 -6.63 4.83
N ARG A 114 5.78 -5.63 5.73
CA ARG A 114 6.30 -4.30 5.42
C ARG A 114 7.74 -4.36 4.94
N SER A 115 8.61 -5.13 5.59
CA SER A 115 10.03 -5.24 5.23
C SER A 115 10.30 -5.90 3.87
N SER A 116 9.41 -6.77 3.38
CA SER A 116 9.64 -7.49 2.13
C SER A 116 9.03 -6.78 0.91
N GLN A 117 7.91 -6.09 1.07
CA GLN A 117 7.11 -5.58 -0.05
C GLN A 117 7.16 -4.06 -0.21
N TRP A 118 7.20 -3.29 0.89
CA TRP A 118 7.25 -1.83 0.82
C TRP A 118 8.46 -1.28 0.04
N PRO A 119 9.69 -1.85 0.15
CA PRO A 119 10.85 -1.30 -0.55
C PRO A 119 10.67 -1.16 -2.07
N GLY A 120 9.91 -2.06 -2.71
CA GLY A 120 9.62 -1.96 -4.15
C GLY A 120 8.72 -0.77 -4.48
N TRP A 121 7.63 -0.58 -3.71
CA TRP A 121 6.73 0.55 -3.87
C TRP A 121 7.38 1.89 -3.54
N ASP A 122 8.23 1.93 -2.50
CA ASP A 122 9.04 3.09 -2.13
C ASP A 122 10.02 3.47 -3.24
N ALA A 123 10.68 2.48 -3.86
CA ALA A 123 11.56 2.70 -5.00
C ALA A 123 10.80 3.26 -6.22
N PHE A 124 9.61 2.74 -6.54
CA PHE A 124 8.78 3.29 -7.61
C PHE A 124 8.37 4.74 -7.32
N ALA A 125 7.89 5.04 -6.11
CA ALA A 125 7.51 6.39 -5.73
C ALA A 125 8.69 7.38 -5.86
N LYS A 126 9.90 6.97 -5.43
CA LYS A 126 11.12 7.77 -5.56
C LYS A 126 11.47 8.09 -7.00
N VAL A 127 11.39 7.10 -7.89
CA VAL A 127 11.72 7.31 -9.30
C VAL A 127 10.72 8.26 -9.95
N TYR A 128 9.42 8.10 -9.68
CA TYR A 128 8.43 9.05 -10.19
C TYR A 128 8.59 10.44 -9.58
N ALA A 129 8.96 10.57 -8.30
CA ALA A 129 9.25 11.86 -7.68
C ALA A 129 10.47 12.57 -8.29
N GLN A 130 11.36 11.86 -8.99
CA GLN A 130 12.49 12.44 -9.73
C GLN A 130 12.13 12.88 -11.14
N ARG A 131 10.97 12.47 -11.68
CA ARG A 131 10.52 12.82 -13.02
C ARG A 131 9.96 14.24 -13.08
N ASP A 132 10.45 15.07 -14.00
CA ASP A 132 10.03 16.47 -14.13
C ASP A 132 8.55 16.63 -14.51
N ASP A 133 8.05 15.77 -15.40
CA ASP A 133 6.65 15.70 -15.81
C ASP A 133 5.73 15.34 -14.64
N TYR A 134 6.11 14.35 -13.83
CA TYR A 134 5.36 13.96 -12.64
C TYR A 134 5.41 15.07 -11.57
N ARG A 135 6.57 15.70 -11.36
CA ARG A 135 6.74 16.85 -10.46
C ARG A 135 5.91 18.04 -10.88
N HIS A 136 5.80 18.29 -12.18
CA HIS A 136 5.00 19.37 -12.73
C HIS A 136 3.51 19.07 -12.54
N TRP A 137 3.07 17.86 -12.94
CA TRP A 137 1.71 17.40 -12.70
C TRP A 137 1.32 17.47 -11.22
N TRP A 138 2.17 16.99 -10.30
CA TRP A 138 1.89 17.03 -8.86
C TRP A 138 1.64 18.46 -8.37
N ARG A 139 2.52 19.40 -8.74
CA ARG A 139 2.40 20.81 -8.32
C ARG A 139 1.15 21.50 -8.88
N GLU A 140 0.74 21.14 -10.08
CA GLU A 140 -0.42 21.76 -10.73
C GLU A 140 -1.76 21.18 -10.26
N ASN A 141 -1.81 19.87 -9.98
CA ASN A 141 -3.06 19.14 -9.85
C ASN A 141 -3.32 18.65 -8.42
N VAL A 142 -2.27 18.40 -7.63
CA VAL A 142 -2.42 17.94 -6.24
C VAL A 142 -2.47 19.15 -5.31
N PHE A 143 -3.67 19.41 -4.79
CA PHE A 143 -3.89 20.41 -3.76
C PHE A 143 -3.43 19.83 -2.42
N ASP A 144 -2.24 20.20 -1.95
CA ASP A 144 -1.75 19.74 -0.65
C ASP A 144 -2.58 20.32 0.49
N PHE A 145 -2.63 19.64 1.63
CA PHE A 145 -3.39 20.12 2.80
C PHE A 145 -3.01 21.55 3.27
N GLU A 146 -1.76 21.98 3.08
CA GLU A 146 -1.31 23.33 3.45
C GLU A 146 -1.92 24.41 2.54
N SER A 147 -2.16 24.09 1.26
CA SER A 147 -2.87 24.91 0.28
C SER A 147 -4.39 24.71 0.29
N ALA A 148 -4.88 23.56 0.77
CA ALA A 148 -6.31 23.22 0.92
C ALA A 148 -7.05 24.10 1.94
N LYS A 149 -6.33 24.93 2.71
CA LYS A 149 -6.88 25.97 3.57
C LYS A 149 -7.86 26.92 2.85
N TRP A 150 -7.81 26.98 1.52
CA TRP A 150 -8.62 27.86 0.67
C TRP A 150 -9.76 27.17 -0.11
N ARG A 151 -9.90 25.84 -0.06
CA ARG A 151 -10.92 25.05 -0.79
C ARG A 151 -11.61 24.00 0.11
N ASP A 152 -12.30 24.48 1.14
CA ASP A 152 -13.12 23.66 2.05
C ASP A 152 -12.39 22.48 2.74
N GLY A 153 -11.05 22.49 2.78
CA GLY A 153 -10.25 21.46 3.44
C GLY A 153 -10.17 20.11 2.73
N VAL A 154 -10.44 20.05 1.42
CA VAL A 154 -10.41 18.79 0.66
C VAL A 154 -8.99 18.50 0.13
N SER A 155 -8.35 17.48 0.71
CA SER A 155 -7.12 16.86 0.18
C SER A 155 -7.50 15.81 -0.87
N GLN A 156 -6.71 15.69 -1.95
CA GLN A 156 -6.95 14.65 -2.95
C GLN A 156 -6.53 13.26 -2.44
N TYR A 157 -5.50 13.21 -1.58
CA TYR A 157 -4.97 11.96 -1.02
C TYR A 157 -4.87 12.03 0.52
N ASP A 158 -4.61 10.90 1.17
CA ASP A 158 -4.35 10.81 2.60
C ASP A 158 -3.19 11.72 3.00
N LEU A 159 -3.41 12.51 4.07
CA LEU A 159 -2.47 13.51 4.54
C LEU A 159 -1.06 12.96 4.83
N ARG A 160 -0.96 11.70 5.28
CA ARG A 160 0.33 11.07 5.55
C ARG A 160 1.03 10.67 4.25
N PHE A 161 0.27 10.22 3.26
CA PHE A 161 0.78 9.94 1.94
C PHE A 161 1.25 11.22 1.23
N GLU A 162 0.48 12.31 1.30
CA GLU A 162 0.90 13.60 0.76
C GLU A 162 2.20 14.12 1.39
N ARG A 163 2.32 14.03 2.73
CA ARG A 163 3.58 14.36 3.42
C ARG A 163 4.74 13.50 2.95
N TYR A 164 4.52 12.20 2.78
CA TYR A 164 5.51 11.28 2.25
C TYR A 164 5.96 11.70 0.83
N MET A 165 5.02 11.97 -0.07
CA MET A 165 5.32 12.42 -1.42
C MET A 165 6.01 13.78 -1.45
N LYS A 166 5.59 14.73 -0.60
CA LYS A 166 6.24 16.05 -0.46
C LYS A 166 7.70 15.92 -0.06
N LEU A 167 8.02 14.98 0.85
CA LEU A 167 9.41 14.69 1.20
C LEU A 167 10.19 14.18 -0.02
N LEU A 168 9.64 13.21 -0.77
CA LEU A 168 10.30 12.69 -1.97
C LEU A 168 10.50 13.77 -3.04
N LEU A 169 9.49 14.59 -3.29
CA LEU A 169 9.51 15.68 -4.27
C LEU A 169 10.41 16.86 -3.83
N SER A 170 10.73 16.98 -2.54
CA SER A 170 11.67 17.98 -2.05
C SER A 170 13.14 17.58 -2.21
N GLN A 171 13.42 16.27 -2.33
CA GLN A 171 14.77 15.77 -2.53
C GLN A 171 15.25 16.20 -3.92
N LYS A 172 16.33 16.97 -3.98
CA LYS A 172 17.01 17.31 -5.23
C LYS A 172 17.43 16.02 -5.92
N SER A 173 17.14 15.91 -7.22
CA SER A 173 17.81 14.98 -8.11
C SER A 173 19.30 15.28 -8.01
N GLY A 174 20.05 14.38 -7.38
CA GLY A 174 21.50 14.47 -7.23
C GLY A 174 22.20 14.27 -8.56
#